data_AF-A0A8C6TNH1-F1
#
_entry.id   AF-A0A8C6TNH1-F1
#
_cell.length_a   1.000
_cell.length_b   1.000
_cell.length_c   1.000
_cell.angle_alpha   90.00
_cell.angle_beta   90.00
_cell.angle_gamma   90.00
#
_symmetry.space_group_name_H-M   'P 1'
#
loop_
_entity.id
_entity.type
_entity.pdbx_description
1 polymer ?
#
loop_
_entity_poly.entity_id
_entity_poly.type
_entity_poly.pdbx_seq_one_letter_code
_entity_poly.pdbx_strand_id
1 'polypeptide(L)'
;MELDVIPKFSSKDEEIDFWKALSLKYKKSCQDAQEELLEFQEGSRELEAELEAQLGQAEHRIKDLQSENNRLKNETENLKDKLEQQYSQSYKQISMLEDDLGQTRSIKEQLHKYVRELEQSNDDLERAKRATISSLENFEQRLNQAIERNAFLESELDEKESLLVSVQRLKDEARDLRQELAVRERQTDSTRMSAPSSPTQDNVKTDSAVQASLSLPATPLSKGPDNVFANTGELRHQLPADPSARISALNIVSDLLRKVGALESKLAACRNFAKDQKARKVYTLDNSNGSTPTTTSHNHFIRRILIKRELKMFTFL
;
A
#
# COMPACT_ATOMS: atom_id res chain seq x y z
N MET A 1 75.91 49.36 -69.53
CA MET A 1 77.19 50.09 -69.50
C MET A 1 77.25 50.92 -70.76
N GLU A 2 77.06 52.23 -70.65
CA GLU A 2 77.48 53.13 -71.72
C GLU A 2 79.02 53.17 -71.71
N LEU A 3 79.63 53.32 -72.89
CA LEU A 3 81.07 53.51 -72.99
C LEU A 3 81.36 54.99 -72.73
N ASP A 4 82.06 55.30 -71.65
CA ASP A 4 82.52 56.66 -71.35
C ASP A 4 83.50 57.15 -72.43
N VAL A 5 82.95 57.75 -73.48
CA VAL A 5 83.73 58.47 -74.50
C VAL A 5 84.25 59.74 -73.86
N ILE A 6 85.50 59.70 -73.40
CA ILE A 6 86.20 60.85 -72.81
C ILE A 6 86.04 62.05 -73.75
N PRO A 7 85.38 63.15 -73.32
CA PRO A 7 85.16 64.31 -74.17
C PRO A 7 86.49 64.96 -74.57
N LYS A 8 86.50 65.62 -75.73
CA LYS A 8 87.64 66.45 -76.14
C LYS A 8 87.39 67.88 -75.67
N PHE A 9 88.23 68.37 -74.77
CA PHE A 9 88.12 69.69 -74.17
C PHE A 9 88.86 70.75 -74.99
N SER A 10 88.32 71.96 -74.99
CA SER A 10 88.83 73.16 -75.67
C SER A 10 89.84 73.93 -74.81
N SER A 11 89.76 73.75 -73.49
CA SER A 11 90.65 74.33 -72.48
C SER A 11 90.95 73.32 -71.38
N LYS A 12 92.08 73.48 -70.68
CA LYS A 12 92.36 72.71 -69.45
C LYS A 12 91.38 73.03 -68.32
N ASP A 13 90.85 74.25 -68.26
CA ASP A 13 89.84 74.60 -67.25
C ASP A 13 88.51 73.88 -67.52
N GLU A 14 88.15 73.71 -68.80
CA GLU A 14 86.96 72.95 -69.23
C GLU A 14 87.10 71.45 -68.92
N GLU A 15 88.30 70.88 -69.11
CA GLU A 15 88.63 69.52 -68.66
C GLU A 15 88.51 69.37 -67.13
N ILE A 16 89.12 70.30 -66.38
CA ILE A 16 89.10 70.31 -64.92
C ILE A 16 87.67 70.43 -64.39
N ASP A 17 86.85 71.30 -64.95
CA ASP A 17 85.46 71.51 -64.50
C ASP A 17 84.54 70.35 -64.92
N PHE A 18 84.78 69.70 -66.06
CA PHE A 18 84.11 68.44 -66.40
C PHE A 18 84.42 67.33 -65.38
N TRP A 19 85.69 67.09 -65.07
CA TRP A 19 86.07 66.04 -64.09
C TRP A 19 85.59 66.38 -62.66
N LYS A 20 85.60 67.66 -62.26
CA LYS A 20 84.93 68.12 -61.02
C LYS A 20 83.44 67.78 -61.04
N ALA A 21 82.70 68.16 -62.09
CA ALA A 21 81.26 67.92 -62.19
C ALA A 21 80.93 66.41 -62.18
N LEU A 22 81.72 65.60 -62.90
CA LEU A 22 81.55 64.15 -62.96
C LEU A 22 81.87 63.49 -61.60
N SER A 23 82.92 63.92 -60.90
CA SER A 23 83.21 63.44 -59.54
C SER A 23 82.14 63.86 -58.53
N LEU A 24 81.55 65.06 -58.65
CA LEU A 24 80.38 65.46 -57.86
C LEU A 24 79.16 64.58 -58.18
N LYS A 25 78.91 64.27 -59.46
CA LYS A 25 77.81 63.39 -59.89
C LYS A 25 77.96 61.98 -59.31
N TYR A 26 79.14 61.38 -59.41
CA TYR A 26 79.41 60.05 -58.84
C TYR A 26 79.40 60.06 -57.31
N LYS A 27 79.95 61.10 -56.67
CA LYS A 27 79.84 61.28 -55.21
C LYS A 27 78.38 61.34 -54.79
N LYS A 28 77.57 62.18 -55.44
CA LYS A 28 76.14 62.27 -55.13
C LYS A 28 75.45 60.93 -55.33
N SER A 29 75.62 60.27 -56.49
CA SER A 29 75.01 58.97 -56.77
C SER A 29 75.43 57.87 -55.76
N CYS A 30 76.61 57.98 -55.15
CA CYS A 30 77.07 57.09 -54.09
C CYS A 30 76.42 57.43 -52.73
N GLN A 31 76.12 58.72 -52.46
CA GLN A 31 75.38 59.14 -51.27
C GLN A 31 73.90 58.77 -51.39
N ASP A 32 73.27 59.08 -52.53
CA ASP A 32 71.87 58.73 -52.82
C ASP A 32 71.63 57.21 -52.62
N ALA A 33 72.52 56.36 -53.16
CA ALA A 33 72.45 54.91 -53.00
C ALA A 33 72.83 54.39 -51.59
N GLN A 34 73.60 55.18 -50.81
CA GLN A 34 73.86 54.86 -49.41
C GLN A 34 72.64 55.18 -48.54
N GLU A 35 71.94 56.28 -48.84
CA GLU A 35 70.69 56.68 -48.18
C GLU A 35 69.56 55.68 -48.49
N GLU A 36 69.39 55.26 -49.75
CA GLU A 36 68.45 54.19 -50.16
C GLU A 36 68.72 52.86 -49.43
N LEU A 37 69.99 52.47 -49.30
CA LEU A 37 70.37 51.24 -48.58
C LEU A 37 70.07 51.34 -47.07
N LEU A 38 70.21 52.52 -46.46
CA LEU A 38 69.88 52.74 -45.05
C LEU A 38 68.37 52.70 -44.81
N GLU A 39 67.57 53.35 -45.66
CA GLU A 39 66.10 53.31 -45.61
C GLU A 39 65.59 51.86 -45.77
N PHE A 40 66.15 51.09 -46.71
CA PHE A 40 65.82 49.68 -46.87
C PHE A 40 66.20 48.83 -45.64
N GLN A 41 67.35 49.08 -45.01
CA GLN A 41 67.78 48.38 -43.78
C GLN A 41 66.94 48.75 -42.55
N GLU A 42 66.42 49.97 -42.48
CA GLU A 42 65.54 50.41 -41.41
C GLU A 42 64.14 49.82 -41.58
N GLY A 43 63.53 49.97 -42.76
CA GLY A 43 62.21 49.38 -43.06
C GLY A 43 62.18 47.85 -42.98
N SER A 44 63.30 47.17 -43.32
CA SER A 44 63.42 45.72 -43.09
C SER A 44 63.37 45.37 -41.60
N ARG A 45 64.04 46.14 -40.74
CA ARG A 45 64.09 45.93 -39.29
C ARG A 45 62.77 46.24 -38.62
N GLU A 46 62.05 47.27 -39.08
CA GLU A 46 60.68 47.56 -38.62
C GLU A 46 59.71 46.42 -38.98
N LEU A 47 59.82 45.88 -40.20
CA LEU A 47 59.02 44.73 -40.62
C LEU A 47 59.35 43.46 -39.83
N GLU A 48 60.64 43.19 -39.55
CA GLU A 48 61.06 42.10 -38.67
C GLU A 48 60.46 42.24 -37.26
N ALA A 49 60.52 43.43 -36.67
CA ALA A 49 59.95 43.70 -35.35
C ALA A 49 58.41 43.57 -35.29
N GLU A 50 57.71 44.02 -36.34
CA GLU A 50 56.26 43.82 -36.52
C GLU A 50 55.92 42.31 -36.59
N LEU A 51 56.69 41.52 -37.36
CA LEU A 51 56.50 40.08 -37.47
C LEU A 51 56.81 39.33 -36.18
N GLU A 52 57.87 39.72 -35.44
CA GLU A 52 58.18 39.17 -34.11
C GLU A 52 57.06 39.49 -33.10
N ALA A 53 56.51 40.71 -33.11
CA ALA A 53 55.41 41.10 -32.24
C ALA A 53 54.12 40.30 -32.55
N GLN A 54 53.80 40.11 -33.83
CA GLN A 54 52.66 39.28 -34.25
C GLN A 54 52.85 37.80 -33.89
N LEU A 55 54.06 37.26 -34.05
CA LEU A 55 54.41 35.89 -33.65
C LEU A 55 54.25 35.71 -32.14
N GLY A 56 54.83 36.60 -31.32
CA GLY A 56 54.72 36.55 -29.87
C GLY A 56 53.26 36.67 -29.37
N GLN A 57 52.43 37.49 -30.03
CA GLN A 57 51.01 37.57 -29.73
C GLN A 57 50.27 36.26 -30.09
N ALA A 58 50.62 35.63 -31.23
CA ALA A 58 50.06 34.35 -31.63
C ALA A 58 50.46 33.22 -30.67
N GLU A 59 51.73 33.14 -30.26
CA GLU A 59 52.23 32.17 -29.28
C GLU A 59 51.56 32.33 -27.91
N HIS A 60 51.42 33.57 -27.42
CA HIS A 60 50.69 33.84 -26.18
C HIS A 60 49.23 33.38 -26.28
N ARG A 61 48.55 33.68 -27.40
CA ARG A 61 47.16 33.25 -27.63
C ARG A 61 47.03 31.72 -27.70
N ILE A 62 48.00 31.04 -28.29
CA ILE A 62 48.07 29.56 -28.32
C ILE A 62 48.23 29.01 -26.92
N LYS A 63 49.14 29.57 -26.10
CA LYS A 63 49.37 29.17 -24.71
C LYS A 63 48.13 29.34 -23.84
N ASP A 64 47.42 30.45 -23.98
CA ASP A 64 46.18 30.74 -23.25
C ASP A 64 45.09 29.73 -23.63
N LEU A 65 44.87 29.52 -24.94
CA LEU A 65 43.91 28.53 -25.46
C LEU A 65 44.26 27.10 -25.01
N GLN A 66 45.55 26.74 -24.93
CA GLN A 66 45.99 25.44 -24.39
C GLN A 66 45.66 25.30 -22.90
N SER A 67 45.89 26.35 -22.10
CA SER A 67 45.57 26.34 -20.66
C SER A 67 44.07 26.19 -20.40
N GLU A 68 43.23 26.91 -21.15
CA GLU A 68 41.77 26.83 -21.07
C GLU A 68 41.26 25.47 -21.59
N ASN A 69 41.84 24.94 -22.67
CA ASN A 69 41.50 23.61 -23.18
C ASN A 69 41.80 22.51 -22.15
N ASN A 70 42.92 22.63 -21.41
CA ASN A 70 43.26 21.72 -20.32
C ASN A 70 42.34 21.91 -19.09
N ARG A 71 41.94 23.15 -18.77
CA ARG A 71 40.94 23.44 -17.74
C ARG A 71 39.59 22.76 -18.06
N LEU A 72 39.11 22.93 -19.29
CA LEU A 72 37.85 22.35 -19.78
C LEU A 72 37.89 20.81 -19.86
N LYS A 73 39.03 20.21 -20.23
CA LYS A 73 39.24 18.75 -20.14
C LYS A 73 39.11 18.26 -18.71
N ASN A 74 39.81 18.89 -17.76
CA ASN A 74 39.75 18.52 -16.36
C ASN A 74 38.34 18.70 -15.76
N GLU A 75 37.62 19.75 -16.17
CA GLU A 75 36.22 19.95 -15.81
C GLU A 75 35.30 18.84 -16.40
N THR A 76 35.55 18.43 -17.66
CA THR A 76 34.82 17.35 -18.34
C THR A 76 35.02 16.00 -17.65
N GLU A 77 36.25 15.61 -17.30
CA GLU A 77 36.50 14.36 -16.57
C GLU A 77 35.89 14.40 -15.16
N ASN A 78 36.04 15.52 -14.43
CA ASN A 78 35.38 15.71 -13.13
C ASN A 78 33.84 15.61 -13.20
N LEU A 79 33.22 15.95 -14.33
CA LEU A 79 31.78 15.79 -14.53
C LEU A 79 31.40 14.35 -14.90
N LYS A 80 32.22 13.65 -15.69
CA LYS A 80 32.05 12.21 -15.96
C LYS A 80 32.16 11.38 -14.67
N ASP A 81 33.19 11.61 -13.86
CA ASP A 81 33.40 10.87 -12.60
C ASP A 81 32.22 11.03 -11.64
N LYS A 82 31.70 12.25 -11.50
CA LYS A 82 30.49 12.53 -10.71
C LYS A 82 29.26 11.86 -11.30
N LEU A 83 29.10 11.86 -12.61
CA LEU A 83 27.97 11.20 -13.29
C LEU A 83 28.00 9.69 -13.08
N GLU A 84 29.17 9.05 -13.24
CA GLU A 84 29.38 7.62 -13.01
C GLU A 84 29.17 7.26 -11.52
N GLN A 85 29.67 8.07 -10.59
CA GLN A 85 29.42 7.88 -9.16
C GLN A 85 27.92 7.94 -8.84
N GLN A 86 27.17 8.87 -9.45
CA GLN A 86 25.72 8.98 -9.28
C GLN A 86 24.96 7.82 -9.95
N TYR A 87 25.39 7.32 -11.11
CA TYR A 87 24.82 6.11 -11.71
C TYR A 87 25.08 4.87 -10.84
N SER A 88 26.31 4.67 -10.35
CA SER A 88 26.66 3.57 -9.44
C SER A 88 25.86 3.63 -8.13
N GLN A 89 25.66 4.83 -7.57
CA GLN A 89 24.84 5.03 -6.37
C GLN A 89 23.36 4.77 -6.63
N SER A 90 22.81 5.29 -7.73
CA SER A 90 21.41 5.09 -8.12
C SER A 90 21.10 3.63 -8.43
N TYR A 91 22.00 2.92 -9.12
CA TYR A 91 21.86 1.49 -9.40
C TYR A 91 21.79 0.66 -8.12
N LYS A 92 22.67 0.93 -7.14
CA LYS A 92 22.63 0.28 -5.82
C LYS A 92 21.33 0.56 -5.06
N GLN A 93 20.84 1.80 -5.13
CA GLN A 93 19.55 2.17 -4.53
C GLN A 93 18.36 1.47 -5.19
N ILE A 94 18.36 1.33 -6.53
CA ILE A 94 17.33 0.60 -7.26
C ILE A 94 17.35 -0.89 -6.87
N SER A 95 18.52 -1.54 -6.89
CA SER A 95 18.64 -2.95 -6.49
C SER A 95 18.09 -3.21 -5.08
N MET A 96 18.47 -2.40 -4.08
CA MET A 96 17.95 -2.55 -2.71
C MET A 96 16.42 -2.36 -2.63
N LEU A 97 15.86 -1.42 -3.41
CA LEU A 97 14.41 -1.21 -3.46
C LEU A 97 13.66 -2.33 -4.20
N GLU A 98 14.30 -2.99 -5.16
CA GLU A 98 13.76 -4.16 -5.85
C GLU A 98 13.77 -5.40 -4.93
N ASP A 99 14.82 -5.58 -4.14
CA ASP A 99 14.92 -6.62 -3.10
C ASP A 99 13.87 -6.40 -1.98
N ASP A 100 13.78 -5.19 -1.42
CA ASP A 100 12.76 -4.81 -0.41
C ASP A 100 11.33 -5.03 -0.93
N LEU A 101 11.08 -4.70 -2.21
CA LEU A 101 9.80 -4.92 -2.87
C LEU A 101 9.50 -6.41 -3.06
N GLY A 102 10.51 -7.22 -3.38
CA GLY A 102 10.43 -8.68 -3.42
C GLY A 102 10.07 -9.28 -2.06
N GLN A 103 10.81 -8.89 -1.02
CA GLN A 103 10.56 -9.33 0.37
C GLN A 103 9.14 -8.93 0.82
N THR A 104 8.73 -7.69 0.58
CA THR A 104 7.39 -7.18 0.93
C THR A 104 6.28 -7.97 0.23
N ARG A 105 6.48 -8.36 -1.05
CA ARG A 105 5.54 -9.22 -1.79
C ARG A 105 5.45 -10.62 -1.19
N SER A 106 6.59 -11.24 -0.86
CA SER A 106 6.64 -12.56 -0.21
C SER A 106 5.93 -12.54 1.15
N ILE A 107 6.17 -11.53 1.98
CA ILE A 107 5.50 -11.37 3.29
C ILE A 107 3.99 -11.19 3.11
N LYS A 108 3.55 -10.37 2.14
CA LYS A 108 2.13 -10.20 1.83
C LYS A 108 1.48 -11.54 1.45
N GLU A 109 2.13 -12.34 0.61
CA GLU A 109 1.60 -13.64 0.15
C GLU A 109 1.54 -14.67 1.29
N GLN A 110 2.59 -14.75 2.11
CA GLN A 110 2.60 -15.58 3.32
C GLN A 110 1.46 -15.20 4.27
N LEU A 111 1.21 -13.91 4.50
CA LEU A 111 0.09 -13.43 5.31
C LEU A 111 -1.28 -13.75 4.67
N HIS A 112 -1.42 -13.68 3.33
CA HIS A 112 -2.67 -14.08 2.66
C HIS A 112 -2.92 -15.59 2.75
N LYS A 113 -1.88 -16.42 2.76
CA LYS A 113 -1.99 -17.86 3.02
C LYS A 113 -2.40 -18.12 4.48
N TYR A 114 -1.73 -17.48 5.43
CA TYR A 114 -2.00 -17.64 6.86
C TYR A 114 -3.41 -17.19 7.27
N VAL A 115 -3.94 -16.11 6.67
CA VAL A 115 -5.35 -15.70 6.88
C VAL A 115 -6.32 -16.82 6.48
N ARG A 116 -6.13 -17.47 5.33
CA ARG A 116 -6.97 -18.59 4.88
C ARG A 116 -6.87 -19.82 5.79
N GLU A 117 -5.68 -20.08 6.35
CA GLU A 117 -5.46 -21.15 7.31
C GLU A 117 -6.19 -20.89 8.64
N LEU A 118 -6.23 -19.63 9.09
CA LEU A 118 -7.03 -19.20 10.24
C LEU A 118 -8.54 -19.25 9.96
N GLU A 119 -8.99 -18.81 8.78
CA GLU A 119 -10.38 -18.88 8.33
C GLU A 119 -10.87 -20.35 8.34
N GLN A 120 -10.11 -21.26 7.72
CA GLN A 120 -10.43 -22.69 7.73
C GLN A 120 -10.44 -23.27 9.16
N SER A 121 -9.45 -22.93 9.99
CA SER A 121 -9.40 -23.40 11.38
C SER A 121 -10.58 -22.88 12.22
N ASN A 122 -11.14 -21.72 11.89
CA ASN A 122 -12.34 -21.20 12.53
C ASN A 122 -13.62 -21.93 12.06
N ASP A 123 -13.75 -22.20 10.76
CA ASP A 123 -14.86 -23.01 10.22
C ASP A 123 -14.89 -24.43 10.81
N ASP A 124 -13.71 -25.05 10.98
CA ASP A 124 -13.56 -26.36 11.60
C ASP A 124 -13.90 -26.32 13.11
N LEU A 125 -13.51 -25.26 13.82
CA LEU A 125 -13.88 -25.02 15.23
C LEU A 125 -15.39 -24.77 15.39
N GLU A 126 -16.02 -24.01 14.49
CA GLU A 126 -17.46 -23.82 14.48
C GLU A 126 -18.21 -25.13 14.21
N ARG A 127 -17.71 -25.97 13.29
CA ARG A 127 -18.30 -27.29 13.01
C ARG A 127 -18.20 -28.19 14.24
N ALA A 128 -17.06 -28.21 14.92
CA ALA A 128 -16.88 -28.94 16.17
C ALA A 128 -17.83 -28.42 17.27
N LYS A 129 -17.96 -27.10 17.44
CA LYS A 129 -18.91 -26.47 18.38
C LYS A 129 -20.36 -26.89 18.11
N ARG A 130 -20.81 -26.85 16.85
CA ARG A 130 -22.17 -27.26 16.44
C ARG A 130 -22.42 -28.75 16.73
N ALA A 131 -21.44 -29.62 16.47
CA ALA A 131 -21.52 -31.05 16.80
C ALA A 131 -21.60 -31.29 18.32
N THR A 132 -20.80 -30.59 19.12
CA THR A 132 -20.85 -30.66 20.59
C THR A 132 -22.21 -30.22 21.14
N ILE A 133 -22.76 -29.10 20.65
CA ILE A 133 -24.10 -28.62 21.07
C ILE A 133 -25.17 -29.68 20.76
N SER A 134 -25.20 -30.21 19.54
CA SER A 134 -26.18 -31.25 19.16
C SER A 134 -26.01 -32.55 19.95
N SER A 135 -24.79 -32.88 20.39
CA SER A 135 -24.56 -34.00 21.31
C SER A 135 -25.08 -33.71 22.72
N LEU A 136 -24.98 -32.49 23.22
CA LEU A 136 -25.52 -32.08 24.53
C LEU A 136 -27.06 -32.10 24.52
N GLU A 137 -27.70 -31.52 23.50
CA GLU A 137 -29.15 -31.55 23.29
C GLU A 137 -29.71 -33.00 23.30
N ASN A 138 -28.97 -33.94 22.71
CA ASN A 138 -29.30 -35.37 22.69
C ASN A 138 -29.16 -36.03 24.08
N PHE A 139 -28.16 -35.63 24.89
CA PHE A 139 -28.05 -36.07 26.28
C PHE A 139 -29.14 -35.47 27.18
N GLU A 140 -29.47 -34.19 27.01
CA GLU A 140 -30.56 -33.50 27.72
C GLU A 140 -31.91 -34.16 27.40
N GLN A 141 -32.20 -34.45 26.13
CA GLN A 141 -33.43 -35.16 25.74
C GLN A 141 -33.51 -36.55 26.38
N ARG A 142 -32.39 -37.29 26.45
CA ARG A 142 -32.34 -38.62 27.10
C ARG A 142 -32.54 -38.52 28.62
N LEU A 143 -31.98 -37.50 29.26
CA LEU A 143 -32.19 -37.23 30.69
C LEU A 143 -33.64 -36.89 30.98
N ASN A 144 -34.27 -36.01 30.20
CA ASN A 144 -35.68 -35.67 30.35
C ASN A 144 -36.58 -36.91 30.20
N GLN A 145 -36.34 -37.75 29.18
CA GLN A 145 -37.06 -39.02 29.03
C GLN A 145 -36.78 -40.04 30.15
N ALA A 146 -35.66 -39.93 30.88
CA ALA A 146 -35.40 -40.77 32.05
C ALA A 146 -36.15 -40.24 33.28
N ILE A 147 -36.20 -38.92 33.46
CA ILE A 147 -36.98 -38.24 34.50
C ILE A 147 -38.48 -38.52 34.32
N GLU A 148 -39.01 -38.41 33.10
CA GLU A 148 -40.40 -38.73 32.76
C GLU A 148 -40.77 -40.18 33.14
N ARG A 149 -39.88 -41.15 32.86
CA ARG A 149 -40.09 -42.55 33.24
C ARG A 149 -40.00 -42.78 34.74
N ASN A 150 -39.10 -42.10 35.44
CA ASN A 150 -39.00 -42.20 36.90
C ASN A 150 -40.26 -41.63 37.57
N ALA A 151 -40.74 -40.46 37.15
CA ALA A 151 -41.96 -39.86 37.69
C ALA A 151 -43.20 -40.74 37.44
N PHE A 152 -43.26 -41.43 36.28
CA PHE A 152 -44.31 -42.42 36.02
C PHE A 152 -44.21 -43.62 36.97
N LEU A 153 -43.02 -44.21 37.14
CA LEU A 153 -42.77 -45.32 38.06
C LEU A 153 -43.02 -44.95 39.53
N GLU A 154 -42.75 -43.71 39.93
CA GLU A 154 -43.10 -43.16 41.24
C GLU A 154 -44.63 -43.17 41.43
N SER A 155 -45.41 -42.72 40.44
CA SER A 155 -46.87 -42.79 40.51
C SER A 155 -47.44 -44.23 40.55
N GLU A 156 -46.82 -45.18 39.84
CA GLU A 156 -47.20 -46.61 39.94
C GLU A 156 -46.91 -47.20 41.34
N LEU A 157 -45.90 -46.68 42.04
CA LEU A 157 -45.60 -47.05 43.43
C LEU A 157 -46.58 -46.42 44.42
N ASP A 158 -46.95 -45.15 44.23
CA ASP A 158 -47.96 -44.45 45.04
C ASP A 158 -49.35 -45.11 44.93
N GLU A 159 -49.79 -45.46 43.71
CA GLU A 159 -51.04 -46.21 43.49
C GLU A 159 -51.00 -47.57 44.19
N LYS A 160 -49.86 -48.26 44.13
CA LYS A 160 -49.65 -49.55 44.80
C LYS A 160 -49.67 -49.43 46.32
N GLU A 161 -49.11 -48.37 46.90
CA GLU A 161 -49.20 -48.11 48.35
C GLU A 161 -50.65 -47.80 48.76
N SER A 162 -51.35 -46.94 48.01
CA SER A 162 -52.77 -46.65 48.21
C SER A 162 -53.65 -47.91 48.19
N LEU A 163 -53.38 -48.83 47.25
CA LEU A 163 -54.02 -50.15 47.18
C LEU A 163 -53.66 -51.04 48.36
N LEU A 164 -52.41 -51.04 48.84
CA LEU A 164 -51.99 -51.79 50.03
C LEU A 164 -52.69 -51.30 51.30
N VAL A 165 -52.80 -49.98 51.49
CA VAL A 165 -53.56 -49.35 52.59
C VAL A 165 -55.04 -49.73 52.50
N SER A 166 -55.63 -49.66 51.30
CA SER A 166 -57.03 -50.01 51.05
C SER A 166 -57.31 -51.50 51.34
N VAL A 167 -56.42 -52.39 50.90
CA VAL A 167 -56.50 -53.84 51.18
C VAL A 167 -56.30 -54.13 52.67
N GLN A 168 -55.43 -53.39 53.38
CA GLN A 168 -55.26 -53.57 54.82
C GLN A 168 -56.52 -53.14 55.57
N ARG A 169 -57.07 -51.97 55.25
CA ARG A 169 -58.34 -51.51 55.80
C ARG A 169 -59.48 -52.52 55.58
N LEU A 170 -59.62 -53.07 54.37
CA LEU A 170 -60.63 -54.10 54.07
C LEU A 170 -60.40 -55.42 54.84
N LYS A 171 -59.15 -55.79 55.16
CA LYS A 171 -58.87 -56.94 56.05
C LYS A 171 -59.31 -56.66 57.48
N ASP A 172 -59.10 -55.45 57.97
CA ASP A 172 -59.48 -55.06 59.33
C ASP A 172 -61.01 -54.94 59.45
N GLU A 173 -61.69 -54.30 58.49
CA GLU A 173 -63.16 -54.29 58.39
C GLU A 173 -63.73 -55.72 58.29
N ALA A 174 -63.13 -56.61 57.49
CA ALA A 174 -63.54 -58.02 57.41
C ALA A 174 -63.21 -58.84 58.68
N ARG A 175 -62.22 -58.42 59.48
CA ARG A 175 -61.89 -59.01 60.79
C ARG A 175 -62.88 -58.55 61.86
N ASP A 176 -63.31 -57.29 61.81
CA ASP A 176 -64.30 -56.74 62.74
C ASP A 176 -65.69 -57.30 62.45
N LEU A 177 -66.12 -57.38 61.19
CA LEU A 177 -67.36 -58.09 60.81
C LEU A 177 -67.37 -59.57 61.23
N ARG A 178 -66.21 -60.25 61.22
CA ARG A 178 -66.09 -61.62 61.77
C ARG A 178 -66.24 -61.66 63.29
N GLN A 179 -65.75 -60.64 64.01
CA GLN A 179 -65.95 -60.52 65.45
C GLN A 179 -67.42 -60.20 65.77
N GLU A 180 -68.07 -59.30 65.02
CA GLU A 180 -69.50 -59.02 65.13
C GLU A 180 -70.34 -60.26 64.89
N LEU A 181 -70.05 -61.05 63.84
CA LEU A 181 -70.75 -62.31 63.57
C LEU A 181 -70.55 -63.32 64.71
N ALA A 182 -69.32 -63.49 65.23
CA ALA A 182 -69.07 -64.40 66.36
C ALA A 182 -69.72 -63.93 67.67
N VAL A 183 -69.89 -62.61 67.88
CA VAL A 183 -70.68 -62.06 68.99
C VAL A 183 -72.17 -62.28 68.76
N ARG A 184 -72.65 -62.11 67.52
CA ARG A 184 -74.05 -62.31 67.15
C ARG A 184 -74.46 -63.78 67.26
N GLU A 185 -73.58 -64.70 66.90
CA GLU A 185 -73.75 -66.15 67.06
C GLU A 185 -73.96 -66.52 68.54
N ARG A 186 -73.13 -65.95 69.44
CA ARG A 186 -73.32 -66.05 70.91
C ARG A 186 -74.58 -65.35 71.43
N GLN A 187 -75.17 -64.42 70.67
CA GLN A 187 -76.45 -63.78 71.01
C GLN A 187 -77.66 -64.52 70.43
N THR A 188 -77.52 -65.26 69.34
CA THR A 188 -78.62 -66.06 68.76
C THR A 188 -79.01 -67.27 69.59
N ASP A 189 -78.14 -67.76 70.47
CA ASP A 189 -78.50 -68.72 71.53
C ASP A 189 -79.40 -68.11 72.63
N SER A 190 -79.58 -66.78 72.67
CA SER A 190 -80.31 -66.08 73.73
C SER A 190 -81.80 -65.82 73.41
N THR A 191 -82.14 -65.40 72.18
CA THR A 191 -83.49 -64.91 71.86
C THR A 191 -84.04 -65.40 70.53
N ARG A 192 -85.26 -65.97 70.56
CA ARG A 192 -85.99 -66.52 69.40
C ARG A 192 -87.02 -65.54 68.81
N MET A 193 -87.16 -65.58 67.49
CA MET A 193 -88.37 -65.34 66.67
C MET A 193 -89.11 -63.98 66.76
N SER A 194 -89.26 -63.27 65.63
CA SER A 194 -90.54 -63.14 64.88
C SER A 194 -90.48 -62.09 63.74
N ALA A 195 -91.40 -62.22 62.78
CA ALA A 195 -91.73 -61.28 61.68
C ALA A 195 -93.26 -60.98 61.76
N PRO A 196 -93.98 -60.28 60.82
CA PRO A 196 -93.61 -59.79 59.48
C PRO A 196 -94.24 -58.42 59.03
N SER A 197 -94.19 -58.14 57.71
CA SER A 197 -95.11 -57.32 56.88
C SER A 197 -94.76 -55.86 56.47
N SER A 198 -95.23 -55.48 55.27
CA SER A 198 -95.04 -54.21 54.52
C SER A 198 -96.44 -53.58 54.20
N PRO A 199 -96.68 -52.56 53.32
CA PRO A 199 -95.91 -51.94 52.20
C PRO A 199 -95.71 -50.40 52.42
N THR A 200 -95.61 -49.40 51.50
CA THR A 200 -95.90 -49.26 50.04
C THR A 200 -95.24 -47.99 49.43
N GLN A 201 -94.81 -48.03 48.15
CA GLN A 201 -94.56 -46.89 47.22
C GLN A 201 -93.47 -45.82 47.60
N ASP A 202 -92.86 -45.06 46.67
CA ASP A 202 -93.03 -44.94 45.21
C ASP A 202 -91.74 -44.61 44.42
N ASN A 203 -91.82 -44.75 43.08
CA ASN A 203 -91.08 -44.15 41.93
C ASN A 203 -89.99 -43.03 42.22
N VAL A 204 -88.86 -42.85 41.50
CA VAL A 204 -88.70 -42.55 40.04
C VAL A 204 -87.24 -42.72 39.50
N LYS A 205 -87.10 -43.46 38.38
CA LYS A 205 -86.10 -43.43 37.25
C LYS A 205 -84.56 -43.51 37.42
N THR A 206 -83.96 -44.05 36.35
CA THR A 206 -82.54 -44.07 35.95
C THR A 206 -82.22 -42.99 34.89
N ASP A 207 -80.92 -42.69 34.73
CA ASP A 207 -80.13 -42.72 33.46
C ASP A 207 -78.86 -41.85 33.67
N SER A 208 -77.63 -42.31 33.43
CA SER A 208 -76.99 -42.85 32.21
C SER A 208 -76.42 -41.76 31.28
N ALA A 209 -75.38 -42.11 30.51
CA ALA A 209 -74.55 -41.20 29.70
C ALA A 209 -75.35 -40.56 28.54
N VAL A 210 -74.91 -39.49 27.85
CA VAL A 210 -73.59 -39.31 27.17
C VAL A 210 -73.27 -37.84 26.81
N GLN A 211 -71.98 -37.59 26.56
CA GLN A 211 -71.37 -36.60 25.64
C GLN A 211 -71.71 -35.10 25.79
N ALA A 212 -70.64 -34.31 25.94
CA ALA A 212 -70.53 -32.98 25.36
C ALA A 212 -69.20 -32.88 24.57
N SER A 213 -69.24 -32.24 23.40
CA SER A 213 -68.07 -31.94 22.56
C SER A 213 -67.83 -30.42 22.50
N LEU A 214 -66.80 -30.00 21.74
CA LEU A 214 -66.31 -28.60 21.57
C LEU A 214 -65.49 -28.09 22.78
N SER A 215 -64.36 -27.38 22.61
CA SER A 215 -63.62 -27.02 21.38
C SER A 215 -62.14 -26.72 21.67
N LEU A 216 -61.20 -27.43 21.00
CA LEU A 216 -59.87 -26.93 20.66
C LEU A 216 -59.31 -27.69 19.44
N PRO A 217 -58.92 -26.99 18.35
CA PRO A 217 -58.00 -27.51 17.34
C PRO A 217 -56.64 -26.81 17.41
N ALA A 218 -55.57 -27.58 17.36
CA ALA A 218 -54.19 -27.10 17.15
C ALA A 218 -53.44 -28.10 16.25
N THR A 219 -52.27 -27.68 15.75
CA THR A 219 -51.39 -28.42 14.81
C THR A 219 -51.90 -28.48 13.34
N PRO A 220 -51.03 -28.69 12.32
CA PRO A 220 -49.56 -28.48 12.28
C PRO A 220 -49.00 -27.85 10.97
N LEU A 221 -47.66 -27.64 10.99
CA LEU A 221 -46.68 -27.81 9.90
C LEU A 221 -46.50 -26.77 8.76
N SER A 222 -45.24 -26.33 8.66
CA SER A 222 -44.38 -26.37 7.45
C SER A 222 -44.15 -25.10 6.60
N LYS A 223 -42.87 -24.89 6.27
CA LYS A 223 -42.28 -23.86 5.36
C LYS A 223 -42.45 -22.42 5.86
N GLY A 224 -41.58 -21.47 5.49
CA GLY A 224 -40.36 -21.52 4.67
C GLY A 224 -39.74 -20.11 4.66
N PRO A 225 -38.45 -19.93 4.33
CA PRO A 225 -37.78 -18.65 4.51
C PRO A 225 -38.16 -17.65 3.42
N ASP A 226 -38.16 -16.36 3.77
CA ASP A 226 -37.81 -15.30 2.83
C ASP A 226 -37.08 -14.16 3.56
N ASN A 227 -36.17 -13.50 2.86
CA ASN A 227 -35.13 -12.65 3.45
C ASN A 227 -34.99 -11.35 2.65
N VAL A 228 -35.53 -10.24 3.17
CA VAL A 228 -35.47 -8.91 2.52
C VAL A 228 -34.92 -7.86 3.47
N PHE A 229 -34.11 -6.96 2.90
CA PHE A 229 -33.20 -6.05 3.59
C PHE A 229 -33.79 -4.67 3.93
N ALA A 230 -33.03 -3.96 4.77
CA ALA A 230 -32.83 -2.50 4.81
C ALA A 230 -33.81 -1.59 5.58
N ASN A 231 -33.23 -0.93 6.59
CA ASN A 231 -33.28 0.53 6.85
C ASN A 231 -34.63 1.15 7.29
N THR A 232 -34.68 2.20 8.12
CA THR A 232 -33.66 2.97 8.87
C THR A 232 -34.38 3.69 10.02
N GLY A 233 -33.68 4.06 11.11
CA GLY A 233 -34.29 4.98 12.08
C GLY A 233 -33.68 4.91 13.48
N GLU A 234 -32.84 5.90 13.76
CA GLU A 234 -32.34 6.35 15.06
C GLU A 234 -33.11 5.94 16.33
N LEU A 235 -32.37 5.46 17.34
CA LEU A 235 -32.42 6.05 18.68
C LEU A 235 -31.16 5.67 19.48
N ARG A 236 -30.21 6.60 19.62
CA ARG A 236 -29.08 6.47 20.55
C ARG A 236 -29.51 6.92 21.93
N HIS A 237 -29.38 6.08 22.96
CA HIS A 237 -29.01 6.53 24.30
C HIS A 237 -28.18 5.49 25.07
N GLN A 238 -26.89 5.79 25.21
CA GLN A 238 -26.04 5.45 26.36
C GLN A 238 -26.07 4.00 26.90
N LEU A 239 -25.46 3.05 26.17
CA LEU A 239 -24.74 1.95 26.84
C LEU A 239 -23.33 2.44 27.25
N PRO A 240 -22.81 2.06 28.42
CA PRO A 240 -21.40 2.28 28.74
C PRO A 240 -20.53 1.46 27.77
N ALA A 241 -19.76 2.13 26.91
CA ALA A 241 -18.78 1.45 26.08
C ALA A 241 -17.78 0.68 26.96
N ASP A 242 -17.50 -0.57 26.61
CA ASP A 242 -16.46 -1.40 27.22
C ASP A 242 -15.14 -0.60 27.37
N PRO A 243 -14.50 -0.58 28.57
CA PRO A 243 -13.18 0.03 28.75
C PRO A 243 -12.17 -0.34 27.66
N SER A 244 -12.17 -1.59 27.19
CA SER A 244 -11.32 -2.07 26.09
C SER A 244 -11.56 -1.31 24.78
N ALA A 245 -12.83 -1.14 24.40
CA ALA A 245 -13.23 -0.40 23.20
C ALA A 245 -12.83 1.09 23.26
N ARG A 246 -12.89 1.72 24.44
CA ARG A 246 -12.45 3.12 24.63
C ARG A 246 -10.93 3.26 24.49
N ILE A 247 -10.16 2.34 25.09
CA ILE A 247 -8.69 2.34 25.02
C ILE A 247 -8.24 2.09 23.57
N SER A 248 -8.87 1.13 22.87
CA SER A 248 -8.63 0.87 21.45
C SER A 248 -8.87 2.12 20.59
N ALA A 249 -10.01 2.79 20.76
CA ALA A 249 -10.32 4.03 20.04
C ALA A 249 -9.31 5.16 20.32
N LEU A 250 -8.90 5.35 21.58
CA LEU A 250 -7.88 6.34 21.97
C LEU A 250 -6.50 6.05 21.36
N ASN A 251 -6.10 4.78 21.29
CA ASN A 251 -4.86 4.37 20.63
C ASN A 251 -4.92 4.65 19.12
N ILE A 252 -6.02 4.32 18.45
CA ILE A 252 -6.24 4.60 17.03
C ILE A 252 -6.17 6.11 16.75
N VAL A 253 -6.84 6.94 17.55
CA VAL A 253 -6.78 8.41 17.43
C VAL A 253 -5.36 8.94 17.65
N SER A 254 -4.64 8.40 18.65
CA SER A 254 -3.25 8.79 18.94
C SER A 254 -2.29 8.44 17.80
N ASP A 255 -2.47 7.29 17.16
CA ASP A 255 -1.70 6.89 15.98
C ASP A 255 -2.08 7.68 14.73
N LEU A 256 -3.35 8.05 14.55
CA LEU A 256 -3.75 8.98 13.49
C LEU A 256 -3.08 10.35 13.67
N LEU A 257 -3.12 10.93 14.87
CA LEU A 257 -2.46 12.21 15.15
C LEU A 257 -0.94 12.15 14.90
N ARG A 258 -0.29 11.04 15.30
CA ARG A 258 1.14 10.80 15.02
C ARG A 258 1.44 10.69 13.52
N LYS A 259 0.57 10.01 12.76
CA LYS A 259 0.69 9.88 11.30
C LYS A 259 0.43 11.21 10.59
N VAL A 260 -0.53 12.02 11.07
CA VAL A 260 -0.81 13.38 10.55
C VAL A 260 0.41 14.29 10.76
N GLY A 261 0.97 14.37 11.98
CA GLY A 261 2.16 15.19 12.22
C GLY A 261 3.39 14.75 11.39
N ALA A 262 3.54 13.45 11.14
CA ALA A 262 4.58 12.93 10.24
C ALA A 262 4.33 13.29 8.76
N LEU A 263 3.07 13.35 8.32
CA LEU A 263 2.69 13.81 6.98
C LEU A 263 2.87 15.33 6.83
N GLU A 264 2.51 16.12 7.83
CA GLU A 264 2.73 17.58 7.86
C GLU A 264 4.22 17.92 7.82
N SER A 265 5.06 17.21 8.58
CA SER A 265 6.52 17.34 8.53
C SER A 265 7.08 17.04 7.13
N LYS A 266 6.64 15.95 6.49
CA LYS A 266 7.02 15.63 5.10
C LYS A 266 6.50 16.67 4.09
N LEU A 267 5.30 17.20 4.27
CA LEU A 267 4.73 18.23 3.41
C LEU A 267 5.48 19.57 3.54
N ALA A 268 5.90 19.94 4.75
CA ALA A 268 6.78 21.08 5.00
C ALA A 268 8.15 20.90 4.33
N ALA A 269 8.75 19.71 4.44
CA ALA A 269 10.01 19.38 3.75
C ALA A 269 9.87 19.48 2.22
N CYS A 270 8.82 18.90 1.63
CA CYS A 270 8.51 19.05 0.20
C CYS A 270 8.30 20.51 -0.22
N ARG A 271 7.62 21.32 0.62
CA ARG A 271 7.41 22.75 0.35
C ARG A 271 8.70 23.56 0.42
N ASN A 272 9.66 23.18 1.25
CA ASN A 272 10.99 23.80 1.28
C ASN A 272 11.84 23.35 0.09
N PHE A 273 11.91 22.04 -0.22
CA PHE A 273 12.59 21.54 -1.43
C PHE A 273 12.06 22.20 -2.71
N ALA A 274 10.76 22.47 -2.80
CA ALA A 274 10.15 23.21 -3.91
C ALA A 274 10.50 24.71 -3.94
N LYS A 275 10.82 25.35 -2.80
CA LYS A 275 11.41 26.70 -2.77
C LYS A 275 12.87 26.67 -3.22
N ASP A 276 13.65 25.71 -2.73
CA ASP A 276 15.07 25.59 -3.06
C ASP A 276 15.28 25.30 -4.55
N GLN A 277 14.43 24.44 -5.14
CA GLN A 277 14.33 24.23 -6.59
C GLN A 277 14.03 25.52 -7.36
N LYS A 278 13.20 26.42 -6.83
CA LYS A 278 12.91 27.72 -7.46
C LYS A 278 14.07 28.70 -7.30
N ALA A 279 14.65 28.83 -6.11
CA ALA A 279 15.81 29.68 -5.85
C ALA A 279 16.99 29.28 -6.74
N ARG A 280 17.32 27.98 -6.80
CA ARG A 280 18.39 27.43 -7.64
C ARG A 280 18.15 27.68 -9.13
N LYS A 281 16.90 27.68 -9.58
CA LYS A 281 16.53 28.04 -10.97
C LYS A 281 16.67 29.53 -11.29
N VAL A 282 16.44 30.42 -10.32
CA VAL A 282 16.70 31.86 -10.49
C VAL A 282 18.21 32.10 -10.65
N TYR A 283 19.05 31.52 -9.78
CA TYR A 283 20.51 31.64 -9.89
C TYR A 283 21.09 31.06 -11.19
N THR A 284 20.46 30.05 -11.80
CA THR A 284 20.91 29.54 -13.12
C THR A 284 20.52 30.42 -14.30
N LEU A 285 19.48 31.26 -14.18
CA LEU A 285 18.98 32.06 -15.30
C LEU A 285 19.78 33.36 -15.49
N ASP A 286 20.27 33.94 -14.39
CA ASP A 286 21.09 35.16 -14.38
C ASP A 286 22.49 34.96 -14.99
N ASN A 287 22.93 33.70 -15.13
CA ASN A 287 24.27 33.32 -15.62
C ASN A 287 24.23 32.60 -16.99
N SER A 288 23.13 32.72 -17.76
CA SER A 288 22.94 32.00 -19.03
C SER A 288 22.62 32.91 -20.22
N ASN A 289 23.39 33.99 -20.39
CA ASN A 289 23.31 34.86 -21.58
C ASN A 289 24.29 34.37 -22.68
N GLY A 290 23.92 33.30 -23.40
CA GLY A 290 24.72 32.81 -24.53
C GLY A 290 24.28 31.46 -25.13
N SER A 291 24.23 31.41 -26.46
CA SER A 291 23.97 30.25 -27.34
C SER A 291 22.54 29.66 -27.34
N THR A 292 22.15 29.08 -28.49
CA THR A 292 20.79 28.58 -28.79
C THR A 292 20.79 27.06 -29.07
N PRO A 293 19.73 26.30 -28.70
CA PRO A 293 19.71 24.85 -28.90
C PRO A 293 18.77 24.40 -30.04
N THR A 294 19.31 23.84 -31.13
CA THR A 294 18.51 23.33 -32.27
C THR A 294 18.85 21.89 -32.73
N THR A 295 19.53 21.07 -31.90
CA THR A 295 19.98 19.72 -32.30
C THR A 295 19.23 18.55 -31.64
N THR A 296 18.62 18.76 -30.46
CA THR A 296 18.04 17.68 -29.65
C THR A 296 16.76 17.06 -30.25
N SER A 297 15.94 17.87 -30.92
CA SER A 297 14.63 17.44 -31.45
C SER A 297 14.75 16.37 -32.54
N HIS A 298 15.74 16.50 -33.43
CA HIS A 298 15.94 15.59 -34.57
C HIS A 298 16.30 14.16 -34.10
N ASN A 299 17.17 14.06 -33.08
CA ASN A 299 17.57 12.78 -32.49
C ASN A 299 16.40 12.05 -31.80
N HIS A 300 15.50 12.80 -31.15
CA HIS A 300 14.31 12.21 -30.52
C HIS A 300 13.28 11.71 -31.56
N PHE A 301 13.19 12.39 -32.72
CA PHE A 301 12.35 11.95 -33.83
C PHE A 301 12.84 10.61 -34.43
N ILE A 302 14.13 10.49 -34.72
CA ILE A 302 14.72 9.25 -35.27
C ILE A 302 14.58 8.06 -34.30
N ARG A 303 14.84 8.24 -33.00
CA ARG A 303 14.58 7.18 -32.00
C ARG A 303 13.10 6.73 -31.98
N ARG A 304 12.15 7.66 -32.14
CA ARG A 304 10.71 7.34 -32.21
C ARG A 304 10.33 6.56 -33.48
N ILE A 305 11.05 6.73 -34.59
CA ILE A 305 10.84 5.97 -35.82
C ILE A 305 11.37 4.53 -35.66
N LEU A 306 12.58 4.36 -35.12
CA LEU A 306 13.16 3.02 -34.89
C LEU A 306 12.26 2.17 -33.98
N ILE A 307 11.85 2.70 -32.83
CA ILE A 307 11.00 1.97 -31.86
C ILE A 307 9.65 1.58 -32.48
N LYS A 308 9.07 2.44 -33.34
CA LYS A 308 7.83 2.10 -34.07
C LYS A 308 8.03 1.02 -35.16
N ARG A 309 9.25 0.81 -35.65
CA ARG A 309 9.57 -0.21 -36.65
C ARG A 309 9.83 -1.57 -35.99
N GLU A 310 10.52 -1.57 -34.84
CA GLU A 310 10.70 -2.73 -33.96
C GLU A 310 9.34 -3.35 -33.53
N LEU A 311 8.47 -2.54 -32.91
CA LEU A 311 7.16 -3.03 -32.42
C LEU A 311 6.25 -3.58 -33.54
N LYS A 312 6.44 -3.13 -34.78
CA LYS A 312 5.71 -3.64 -35.95
C LYS A 312 6.25 -4.97 -36.48
N MET A 313 7.47 -5.36 -36.14
CA MET A 313 8.00 -6.70 -36.41
C MET A 313 7.51 -7.69 -35.35
N PHE A 314 7.46 -7.26 -34.10
CA PHE A 314 7.00 -8.06 -32.95
C PHE A 314 5.48 -8.29 -32.84
N THR A 315 4.70 -7.83 -33.82
CA THR A 315 3.24 -8.01 -33.91
C THR A 315 2.80 -8.83 -35.13
N PHE A 316 3.73 -9.59 -35.72
CA PHE A 316 3.50 -10.48 -36.87
C PHE A 316 4.12 -11.88 -36.72
N LEU A 317 4.42 -12.27 -35.47
CA LEU A 317 4.55 -13.66 -35.01
C LEU A 317 3.49 -13.91 -33.92
#